data_AF-A0A9D2MCA9-F1
#
_entry.id   AF-A0A9D2MCA9-F1
#
_cell.length_a   1.000
_cell.length_b   1.000
_cell.length_c   1.000
_cell.angle_alpha   90.00
_cell.angle_beta   90.00
_cell.angle_gamma   90.00
#
_symmetry.space_group_name_H-M   'P 1'
#
loop_
_entity.id
_entity.type
_entity.pdbx_description
1 polymer ?
#
loop_
_entity_poly.entity_id
_entity_poly.type
_entity_poly.pdbx_seq_one_letter_code
_entity_poly.pdbx_strand_id
1 'polypeptide(L)'
;MQEYPGTPGAPGRYAWTRDLSTDGVRRPNPAWKDTESALRELTRDQDSFLILEQRNPGNPKNCWFIQCAVARQGPDQGCCSAEIGIFSPGGARLWGRTVPDVQKVTALFSAAYNHRKVDVFDFRETEV
;
A
#
# COMPACT_ATOMS: atom_id res chain seq x y z
N MET A 1 7.13 15.61 -16.36
CA MET A 1 6.90 14.36 -15.61
C MET A 1 5.57 13.82 -16.10
N GLN A 2 5.59 12.76 -16.92
CA GLN A 2 4.40 12.27 -17.63
C GLN A 2 3.58 11.44 -16.64
N GLU A 3 2.33 11.84 -16.36
CA GLU A 3 1.45 11.10 -15.48
C GLU A 3 1.12 9.75 -16.14
N TYR A 4 1.73 8.68 -15.64
CA TYR A 4 1.35 7.34 -16.06
C TYR A 4 -0.07 7.08 -15.55
N PRO A 5 -0.98 6.52 -16.38
CA PRO A 5 -2.31 6.10 -15.92
C PRO A 5 -2.28 4.97 -14.87
N GLY A 6 -1.08 4.50 -14.50
CA GLY A 6 -0.79 3.60 -13.37
C GLY A 6 -0.06 4.27 -12.20
N THR A 7 -0.04 5.61 -12.12
CA THR A 7 0.53 6.31 -10.97
C THR A 7 -0.31 6.01 -9.71
N PRO A 8 0.28 5.49 -8.63
CA PRO A 8 -0.41 5.27 -7.36
C PRO A 8 -1.13 6.54 -6.90
N GLY A 9 -2.46 6.47 -6.80
CA GLY A 9 -3.26 7.60 -6.34
C GLY A 9 -3.52 8.71 -7.37
N ALA A 10 -3.30 8.49 -8.67
CA ALA A 10 -3.84 9.41 -9.67
C ALA A 10 -5.38 9.35 -9.65
N PRO A 11 -6.08 10.50 -9.53
CA PRO A 11 -7.53 10.55 -9.61
C PRO A 11 -7.97 10.24 -11.06
N GLY A 12 -8.07 8.95 -11.38
CA GLY A 12 -8.59 8.46 -12.65
C GLY A 12 -10.11 8.26 -12.57
N ARG A 13 -10.79 8.48 -13.69
CA ARG A 13 -12.23 8.22 -13.94
C ARG A 13 -12.72 6.77 -13.66
N TYR A 14 -11.86 5.91 -13.15
CA TYR A 14 -12.16 4.49 -12.93
C TYR A 14 -12.37 4.26 -11.43
N ALA A 15 -13.52 3.68 -11.06
CA ALA A 15 -13.78 3.23 -9.70
C ALA A 15 -12.92 2.00 -9.40
N TRP A 16 -11.66 2.20 -9.02
CA TRP A 16 -10.75 1.12 -8.64
C TRP A 16 -11.38 0.31 -7.50
N THR A 17 -11.42 -1.01 -7.65
CA THR A 17 -11.87 -1.89 -6.56
C THR A 17 -10.76 -2.05 -5.56
N ARG A 18 -11.10 -2.03 -4.27
CA ARG A 18 -10.15 -2.14 -3.16
C ARG A 18 -10.28 -3.50 -2.50
N ASP A 19 -9.15 -4.12 -2.23
CA ASP A 19 -9.05 -5.35 -1.44
C ASP A 19 -8.06 -5.12 -0.31
N LEU A 20 -8.47 -5.42 0.92
CA LEU A 20 -7.57 -5.41 2.09
C LEU A 20 -7.15 -6.84 2.38
N SER A 21 -5.86 -7.11 2.50
CA SER A 21 -5.35 -8.38 2.99
C SER A 21 -4.59 -8.15 4.27
N THR A 22 -5.02 -8.79 5.35
CA THR A 22 -4.29 -8.84 6.62
C THR A 22 -3.84 -10.27 6.82
N ASP A 23 -2.52 -10.48 6.88
CA ASP A 23 -1.92 -11.81 7.13
C ASP A 23 -2.41 -12.88 6.14
N GLY A 24 -2.57 -12.48 4.87
CA GLY A 24 -3.08 -13.31 3.79
C GLY A 24 -4.61 -13.46 3.73
N VAL A 25 -5.35 -12.99 4.74
CA VAL A 25 -6.83 -13.02 4.75
C VAL A 25 -7.38 -11.82 3.99
N ARG A 26 -7.95 -12.08 2.81
CA ARG A 26 -8.53 -11.05 1.92
C ARG A 26 -9.93 -10.63 2.37
N ARG A 27 -10.17 -9.32 2.36
CA ARG A 27 -11.48 -8.65 2.55
C ARG A 27 -11.75 -7.70 1.38
N PRO A 28 -12.75 -8.00 0.52
CA PRO A 28 -13.10 -7.14 -0.59
C PRO A 28 -13.87 -5.91 -0.12
N ASN A 29 -13.64 -4.78 -0.79
CA ASN A 29 -14.29 -3.49 -0.53
C ASN A 29 -14.33 -3.09 0.95
N PRO A 30 -13.17 -3.00 1.63
CA PRO A 30 -13.08 -2.64 3.04
C PRO A 30 -13.65 -1.24 3.29
N ALA A 31 -14.29 -1.03 4.44
CA ALA A 31 -14.51 0.33 4.93
C ALA A 31 -13.17 0.90 5.42
N TRP A 32 -13.00 2.23 5.36
CA TRP A 32 -11.78 2.88 5.86
C TRP A 32 -11.47 2.50 7.31
N LYS A 33 -12.52 2.39 8.14
CA LYS A 33 -12.41 1.99 9.55
C LYS A 33 -11.77 0.61 9.72
N ASP A 34 -12.02 -0.32 8.79
CA ASP A 34 -11.41 -1.65 8.81
C ASP A 34 -9.91 -1.56 8.51
N THR A 35 -9.53 -0.78 7.49
CA THR A 35 -8.12 -0.53 7.13
C THR A 35 -7.37 0.17 8.27
N GLU A 36 -7.96 1.20 8.87
CA GLU A 36 -7.36 1.91 9.99
C GLU A 36 -7.19 1.01 11.22
N SER A 37 -8.16 0.14 11.50
CA SER A 37 -8.09 -0.78 12.63
C SER A 37 -6.98 -1.82 12.40
N ALA A 38 -6.89 -2.38 11.20
CA ALA A 38 -5.83 -3.32 10.83
C ALA A 38 -4.44 -2.69 10.95
N LEU A 39 -4.26 -1.42 10.50
CA LEU A 39 -3.00 -0.69 10.66
C LEU A 39 -2.59 -0.54 12.14
N ARG A 40 -3.54 -0.25 13.02
CA ARG A 40 -3.27 -0.14 14.47
C ARG A 40 -2.88 -1.49 15.07
N GLU A 41 -3.48 -2.57 14.59
CA GLU A 41 -3.22 -3.93 15.06
C GLU A 41 -1.84 -4.47 14.64
N LEU A 42 -1.25 -3.98 13.52
CA LEU A 42 0.11 -4.35 13.09
C LEU A 42 1.17 -4.19 14.19
N THR A 43 0.98 -3.25 15.11
CA THR A 43 1.93 -3.01 16.21
C THR A 43 1.88 -4.09 17.29
N ARG A 44 0.84 -4.94 17.33
CA ARG A 44 0.57 -5.90 18.41
C ARG A 44 1.01 -7.33 18.12
N ASP A 45 1.00 -7.77 16.86
CA ASP A 45 1.24 -9.17 16.48
C ASP A 45 2.55 -9.34 15.68
N GLN A 46 3.25 -10.46 15.88
CA GLN A 46 4.69 -10.61 15.62
C GLN A 46 5.05 -10.68 14.13
N ASP A 47 4.13 -11.14 13.26
CA ASP A 47 4.37 -11.32 11.83
C ASP A 47 3.30 -10.65 10.95
N SER A 48 2.55 -9.69 11.53
CA SER A 48 1.43 -9.12 10.79
C SER A 48 1.87 -8.13 9.72
N PHE A 49 1.20 -8.23 8.58
CA PHE A 49 1.33 -7.30 7.46
C PHE A 49 -0.05 -6.94 6.92
N LEU A 50 -0.13 -5.74 6.35
CA LEU A 50 -1.33 -5.23 5.72
C LEU A 50 -1.04 -4.86 4.28
N ILE A 51 -1.89 -5.32 3.37
CA ILE A 51 -1.86 -4.95 1.95
C ILE A 51 -3.19 -4.31 1.60
N LEU A 52 -3.17 -3.11 1.04
CA LEU A 52 -4.32 -2.50 0.37
C LEU A 52 -4.04 -2.51 -1.13
N GLU A 53 -4.73 -3.38 -1.84
CA GLU A 53 -4.63 -3.52 -3.29
C GLU A 53 -5.75 -2.74 -3.98
N GLN A 54 -5.41 -2.12 -5.11
CA GLN A 54 -6.35 -1.45 -6.01
C GLN A 54 -6.24 -2.05 -7.40
N ARG A 55 -7.37 -2.54 -7.91
CA ARG A 55 -7.47 -3.08 -9.27
C ARG A 55 -8.35 -2.24 -10.16
N ASN A 56 -7.95 -2.08 -11.42
CA ASN A 56 -8.79 -1.46 -12.42
C ASN A 56 -9.90 -2.44 -12.84
N PRO A 57 -11.19 -2.11 -12.64
CA PRO A 57 -12.28 -3.02 -13.03
C PRO A 57 -12.34 -3.28 -14.54
N GLY A 58 -11.86 -2.35 -15.37
CA GLY A 58 -11.80 -2.49 -16.82
C GLY A 58 -10.55 -3.23 -17.32
N ASN A 59 -9.53 -3.41 -16.48
CA ASN A 59 -8.35 -4.21 -16.80
C ASN A 59 -7.73 -4.77 -15.51
N PRO A 60 -8.13 -5.97 -15.07
CA PRO A 60 -7.65 -6.58 -13.83
C PRO A 60 -6.14 -6.85 -13.80
N LYS A 61 -5.47 -6.87 -14.97
CA LYS A 61 -4.01 -7.00 -15.06
C LYS A 61 -3.26 -5.72 -14.70
N ASN A 62 -3.97 -4.61 -14.59
CA ASN A 62 -3.45 -3.35 -14.06
C ASN A 62 -3.90 -3.23 -12.61
N CYS A 63 -3.01 -3.60 -11.70
CA CYS A 63 -3.20 -3.39 -10.27
C CYS A 63 -1.98 -2.76 -9.63
N TRP A 64 -2.20 -2.09 -8.51
CA TRP A 64 -1.14 -1.63 -7.65
C TRP A 64 -1.56 -1.87 -6.21
N PHE A 65 -0.59 -1.90 -5.31
CA PHE A 65 -0.85 -2.08 -3.89
C PHE A 65 0.05 -1.16 -3.07
N ILE A 66 -0.41 -0.85 -1.87
CA ILE A 66 0.45 -0.37 -0.78
C ILE A 66 0.44 -1.43 0.31
N GLN A 67 1.61 -1.79 0.81
CA GLN A 67 1.75 -2.69 1.95
C GLN A 67 2.55 -2.09 3.09
N CYS A 68 2.31 -2.61 4.28
CA CYS A 68 3.03 -2.26 5.48
C CYS A 68 3.28 -3.49 6.36
N ALA A 69 4.50 -3.55 6.92
CA ALA A 69 4.84 -4.41 8.04
C ALA A 69 5.62 -3.61 9.09
N VAL A 70 5.66 -4.08 10.34
CA VAL A 70 6.44 -3.43 11.41
C VAL A 70 7.72 -4.23 11.64
N ALA A 71 8.87 -3.58 11.52
CA ALA A 71 10.15 -4.19 11.83
C ALA A 71 10.22 -4.50 13.33
N ARG A 72 10.45 -5.77 13.65
CA ARG A 72 10.51 -6.25 15.04
C ARG A 72 11.92 -6.36 15.60
N GLN A 73 12.92 -6.43 14.74
CA GLN A 73 14.31 -6.64 15.10
C GLN A 73 15.23 -5.84 14.19
N GLY A 74 16.49 -5.70 14.62
CA GLY A 74 17.50 -4.96 13.88
C GLY A 74 17.41 -3.45 14.11
N PRO A 75 18.19 -2.67 13.36
CA PRO A 75 18.34 -1.23 13.58
C PRO A 75 17.04 -0.44 13.41
N ASP A 76 16.09 -0.98 12.64
CA ASP A 76 14.80 -0.34 12.34
C ASP A 76 13.67 -0.84 13.24
N GLN A 77 13.96 -1.56 14.34
CA GLN A 77 12.93 -2.08 15.24
C GLN A 77 11.94 -0.98 15.69
N GLY A 78 10.64 -1.26 15.55
CA GLY A 78 9.54 -0.34 15.84
C GLY A 78 9.14 0.54 14.66
N CYS A 79 9.99 0.68 13.64
CA CYS A 79 9.63 1.35 12.39
C CYS A 79 8.73 0.45 11.53
N CYS A 80 7.96 1.07 10.65
CA CYS A 80 7.20 0.39 9.62
C CYS A 80 8.00 0.34 8.31
N SER A 81 8.03 -0.79 7.62
CA SER A 81 8.32 -0.81 6.20
C SER A 81 7.05 -0.45 5.45
N ALA A 82 7.11 0.53 4.55
CA ALA A 82 6.02 0.86 3.63
C ALA A 82 6.50 0.59 2.21
N GLU A 83 5.73 -0.19 1.46
CA GLU A 83 6.09 -0.57 0.10
C GLU A 83 4.91 -0.36 -0.85
N ILE A 84 5.23 0.02 -2.08
CA ILE A 84 4.26 0.24 -3.14
C ILE A 84 4.68 -0.61 -4.33
N GLY A 85 3.81 -1.51 -4.74
CA GLY A 85 4.04 -2.33 -5.92
C GLY A 85 3.04 -2.00 -7.02
N ILE A 86 3.52 -2.01 -8.26
CA ILE A 86 2.69 -1.87 -9.45
C ILE A 86 2.89 -3.12 -10.31
N PHE A 87 1.78 -3.74 -10.70
CA PHE A 87 1.75 -4.79 -11.70
C PHE A 87 1.11 -4.25 -12.98
N SER A 88 1.89 -4.28 -14.05
CA SER A 88 1.44 -3.85 -15.37
C SER A 88 1.97 -4.79 -16.44
N PRO A 89 1.41 -4.77 -17.67
CA PRO A 89 1.95 -5.53 -18.79
C PRO A 89 3.43 -5.25 -19.10
N GLY A 90 3.96 -4.09 -18.69
CA GLY A 90 5.37 -3.71 -18.85
C GLY A 90 6.31 -4.22 -17.75
N GLY A 91 5.81 -5.03 -16.81
CA GLY A 91 6.58 -5.58 -15.70
C GLY A 91 6.05 -5.15 -14.33
N ALA A 92 6.54 -5.85 -13.31
CA ALA A 92 6.33 -5.50 -11.91
C ALA A 92 7.41 -4.52 -11.45
N ARG A 93 7.04 -3.54 -10.65
CA ARG A 93 7.96 -2.65 -9.97
C ARG A 93 7.57 -2.53 -8.51
N LEU A 94 8.57 -2.47 -7.64
CA LEU A 94 8.39 -2.32 -6.21
C LEU A 94 9.23 -1.15 -5.74
N TRP A 95 8.65 -0.30 -4.89
CA TRP A 95 9.41 0.71 -4.17
C TRP A 95 9.15 0.58 -2.69
N GLY A 96 10.19 0.74 -1.88
CA GLY A 96 10.11 0.66 -0.42
C GLY A 96 10.70 1.86 0.29
N ARG A 97 10.24 2.10 1.52
CA ARG A 97 10.92 2.95 2.50
C ARG A 97 10.65 2.49 3.94
N THR A 98 11.59 2.78 4.82
CA THR A 98 11.38 2.71 6.27
C THR A 98 10.68 3.99 6.75
N VAL A 99 9.65 3.84 7.57
CA VAL A 99 8.81 4.90 8.13
C VAL A 99 8.84 4.78 9.65
N PRO A 100 9.11 5.86 10.40
CA PRO A 100 9.35 5.76 11.84
C PRO A 100 8.14 5.33 12.68
N ASP A 101 6.93 5.49 12.15
CA ASP A 101 5.71 5.23 12.90
C ASP A 101 4.51 4.89 11.99
N VAL A 102 3.51 4.25 12.60
CA VAL A 102 2.28 3.82 11.93
C VAL A 102 1.37 4.98 11.52
N GLN A 103 1.49 6.17 12.12
CA GLN A 103 0.66 7.34 11.76
C GLN A 103 1.03 7.85 10.36
N LYS A 104 2.34 7.93 10.06
CA LYS A 104 2.82 8.27 8.71
C LYS A 104 2.41 7.23 7.67
N VAL A 105 2.44 5.94 8.01
CA VAL A 105 1.92 4.90 7.12
C VAL A 105 0.40 5.03 6.94
N THR A 106 -0.34 5.32 8.01
CA THR A 106 -1.79 5.54 7.96
C THR A 106 -2.14 6.68 6.99
N ALA A 107 -1.33 7.76 6.95
CA ALA A 107 -1.51 8.83 5.98
C ALA A 107 -1.34 8.35 4.53
N LEU A 108 -0.35 7.48 4.24
CA LEU A 108 -0.17 6.89 2.91
C LEU A 108 -1.37 6.00 2.52
N PHE A 109 -1.81 5.13 3.43
CA PHE A 109 -2.99 4.28 3.23
C PHE A 109 -4.26 5.10 3.05
N SER A 110 -4.41 6.22 3.77
CA SER A 110 -5.54 7.13 3.63
C SER A 110 -5.56 7.81 2.26
N ALA A 111 -4.39 8.27 1.79
CA ALA A 111 -4.26 8.83 0.45
C ALA A 111 -4.65 7.78 -0.62
N ALA A 112 -4.08 6.58 -0.52
CA ALA A 112 -4.42 5.45 -1.38
C ALA A 112 -5.94 5.16 -1.35
N TYR A 113 -6.52 4.94 -0.17
CA TYR A 113 -7.93 4.58 0.01
C TYR A 113 -8.90 5.60 -0.60
N ASN A 114 -8.55 6.89 -0.52
CA ASN A 114 -9.34 8.00 -1.05
C ASN A 114 -9.00 8.35 -2.50
N HIS A 115 -8.21 7.52 -3.20
CA HIS A 115 -7.73 7.75 -4.57
C HIS A 115 -7.04 9.12 -4.76
N ARG A 116 -6.35 9.57 -3.72
CA ARG A 116 -5.51 10.77 -3.74
C ARG A 116 -4.07 10.37 -4.02
N LYS A 117 -3.28 11.32 -4.53
CA LYS A 117 -1.86 11.12 -4.82
C LYS A 117 -1.14 10.63 -3.57
N VAL A 118 -0.48 9.47 -3.69
CA VAL A 118 0.38 8.93 -2.64
C VAL A 118 1.74 9.60 -2.76
N ASP A 119 2.28 10.11 -1.65
CA ASP A 119 3.60 10.71 -1.64
C ASP A 119 4.68 9.61 -1.65
N VAL A 120 5.37 9.51 -2.78
CA VAL A 120 6.40 8.50 -3.05
C VAL A 120 7.81 9.09 -3.14
N PHE A 121 8.02 10.35 -2.72
CA PHE A 121 9.29 11.05 -2.92
C PHE A 121 10.50 10.33 -2.32
N ASP A 122 10.38 9.79 -1.10
CA ASP A 122 11.47 9.09 -0.40
C ASP A 122 11.48 7.58 -0.65
N PHE A 123 10.62 7.07 -1.53
CA PHE A 123 10.60 5.66 -1.87
C PHE A 123 11.72 5.35 -2.85
N ARG A 124 12.43 4.24 -2.60
CA ARG A 124 13.50 3.75 -3.49
C ARG A 124 13.03 2.50 -4.19
N GLU A 125 13.36 2.37 -5.47
CA GLU A 125 13.05 1.15 -6.22
C GLU A 125 13.82 0.00 -5.59
N THR A 126 13.10 -1.06 -5.27
CA THR A 126 13.64 -2.30 -4.74
C THR A 126 13.77 -3.26 -5.92
N GLU A 127 14.95 -3.85 -6.13
CA GLU A 127 15.09 -4.95 -7.08
C GLU A 127 14.25 -6.12 -6.59
N VAL A 128 13.39 -6.66 -7.47
CA VAL A 128 12.47 -7.79 -7.19
C VAL A 128 13.09 -9.08 -7.69
#